data_AF-A0A7K3XQR0-F1
#
_entry.id   AF-A0A7K3XQR0-F1
#
_cell.length_a   1.000
_cell.length_b   1.000
_cell.length_c   1.000
_cell.angle_alpha   90.00
_cell.angle_beta   90.00
_cell.angle_gamma   90.00
#
_symmetry.space_group_name_H-M   'P 1'
#
loop_
_entity.id
_entity.type
_entity.pdbx_description
1 polymer ?
#
loop_
_entity_poly.entity_id
_entity_poly.type
_entity_poly.pdbx_seq_one_letter_code
_entity_poly.pdbx_strand_id
1 'polypeptide(L)' 'MKTWEEIQITTDSGEVKTAIAPLIISASRSTDIPAFHSEWLINRLKRGYVCWVNPFNRTNAQTISFRN' A
#
# COMPACT_ATOMS: atom_id res chain seq x y z
N MET A 1 11.96 10.38 13.46
CA MET A 1 11.43 9.30 12.60
C MET A 1 9.92 9.44 12.56
N LYS A 2 9.29 9.48 11.38
CA LYS A 2 7.81 9.44 11.31
C LYS A 2 7.39 7.99 11.48
N THR A 3 6.80 7.68 12.62
CA THR A 3 6.21 6.37 12.88
C THR A 3 4.78 6.43 12.37
N TRP A 4 4.50 5.70 11.29
CA TRP A 4 3.11 5.46 10.89
C TRP A 4 2.53 4.39 11.82
N GLU A 5 1.23 4.47 12.07
CA GLU A 5 0.55 3.43 12.85
C GLU A 5 0.63 2.09 12.11
N GLU A 6 0.82 1.02 12.87
CA GLU A 6 0.85 -0.34 12.36
C GLU A 6 -0.46 -1.05 12.71
N ILE A 7 -1.08 -1.69 11.74
CA ILE A 7 -2.31 -2.45 11.90
C ILE A 7 -2.15 -3.86 11.34
N GLN A 8 -2.98 -4.79 11.81
CA GLN A 8 -3.05 -6.14 11.26
C GLN A 8 -4.10 -6.17 10.14
N ILE A 9 -3.72 -6.67 8.96
CA ILE A 9 -4.64 -6.90 7.85
C ILE A 9 -4.60 -8.36 7.41
N THR A 10 -5.72 -8.86 6.91
CA THR A 10 -5.77 -10.16 6.23
C THR A 10 -5.56 -9.94 4.74
N THR A 11 -4.56 -10.60 4.16
CA THR A 11 -4.24 -10.54 2.73
C THR A 11 -5.19 -11.41 1.91
N ASP A 12 -5.12 -11.27 0.59
CA ASP A 12 -5.87 -12.12 -0.36
C ASP A 12 -5.58 -13.62 -0.22
N SER A 13 -4.43 -14.01 0.34
CA SER A 13 -4.07 -15.39 0.63
C SER A 13 -4.59 -15.90 1.99
N GLY A 14 -5.32 -15.07 2.74
CA GLY A 14 -5.77 -15.37 4.10
C GLY A 14 -4.68 -15.20 5.17
N GLU A 15 -3.49 -14.71 4.82
CA GLU A 15 -2.39 -14.48 5.75
C GLU A 15 -2.63 -13.17 6.52
N VAL A 16 -2.34 -13.17 7.81
CA VAL A 16 -2.35 -11.95 8.62
C VAL A 16 -0.98 -11.26 8.50
N LYS A 17 -0.96 -10.01 8.04
CA LYS A 17 0.25 -9.19 7.91
C LYS A 17 0.12 -7.86 8.63
N THR A 18 1.25 -7.42 9.18
CA THR A 18 1.40 -6.04 9.64
C THR A 18 1.49 -5.10 8.44
N ALA A 19 0.68 -4.04 8.46
CA ALA A 19 0.66 -2.99 7.46
C ALA A 19 0.75 -1.62 8.12
N ILE A 20 1.39 -0.66 7.46
CA ILE A 20 1.38 0.74 7.88
C ILE A 20 0.07 1.41 7.45
N ALA A 21 -0.48 2.30 8.29
CA ALA A 21 -1.70 3.06 8.03
C ALA A 21 -1.40 4.58 8.04
N PRO A 22 -0.76 5.11 6.99
CA PRO A 22 -0.51 6.55 6.89
C PRO A 22 -1.80 7.32 6.57
N LEU A 23 -1.99 8.47 7.20
CA LEU A 23 -3.15 9.36 6.94
C LEU A 23 -3.23 9.84 5.48
N ILE A 24 -2.08 10.04 4.81
CA ILE A 24 -2.00 10.53 3.43
C ILE A 24 -1.05 9.66 2.63
N ILE A 25 -1.51 9.14 1.48
CA ILE A 25 -0.73 8.37 0.52
C ILE A 25 -0.56 9.16 -0.77
N SER A 26 0.69 9.47 -1.11
CA SER A 26 1.05 10.17 -2.35
C SER A 26 1.37 9.16 -3.44
N ALA A 27 0.41 8.86 -4.32
CA ALA A 27 0.52 7.79 -5.31
C ALA A 27 1.20 8.17 -6.65
N SER A 28 1.36 9.45 -6.97
CA SER A 28 1.87 9.91 -8.29
C SER A 28 3.39 10.03 -8.40
N ARG A 29 4.12 10.02 -7.29
CA ARG A 29 5.56 10.34 -7.29
C ARG A 29 6.45 9.28 -7.92
N SER A 30 5.98 8.04 -8.07
CA SER A 30 6.77 6.92 -8.59
C SER A 30 6.22 6.33 -9.88
N THR A 31 4.96 6.60 -10.19
CA THR A 31 4.23 6.10 -11.38
C THR A 31 3.05 7.04 -11.63
N ASP A 32 2.69 7.26 -12.90
CA ASP A 32 1.49 8.01 -13.29
C ASP A 32 0.22 7.14 -13.09
N ILE A 33 0.02 6.67 -11.85
CA ILE A 33 -1.00 5.68 -11.48
C ILE A 33 -2.41 6.09 -11.92
N PRO A 34 -2.86 7.35 -11.76
CA PRO A 34 -4.21 7.72 -12.20
C PRO A 34 -4.39 7.70 -13.72
N ALA A 35 -3.34 7.95 -14.51
CA ALA A 35 -3.43 8.04 -15.96
C ALA A 35 -3.34 6.66 -16.64
N PHE A 36 -2.50 5.76 -16.12
CA PHE A 36 -2.23 4.47 -16.79
C PHE A 36 -2.58 3.23 -15.96
N HIS A 37 -2.93 3.38 -14.68
CA HIS A 37 -3.18 2.27 -13.77
C HIS A 37 -4.44 2.49 -12.90
N SER A 38 -5.43 3.22 -13.43
CA SER A 38 -6.66 3.55 -12.71
C SER A 38 -7.46 2.32 -12.27
N GLU A 39 -7.63 1.33 -13.15
CA GLU A 39 -8.31 0.07 -12.82
C GLU A 39 -7.58 -0.70 -11.71
N TRP A 40 -6.26 -0.80 -11.81
CA TRP A 40 -5.43 -1.42 -10.78
C TRP A 40 -5.58 -0.69 -9.44
N LEU A 41 -5.52 0.64 -9.45
CA LEU A 41 -5.65 1.46 -8.24
C LEU A 41 -7.02 1.27 -7.60
N ILE A 42 -8.10 1.32 -8.37
CA ILE A 42 -9.47 1.08 -7.88
C ILE A 42 -9.59 -0.32 -7.26
N ASN A 43 -9.01 -1.34 -7.90
CA ASN A 43 -8.99 -2.69 -7.36
C ASN A 43 -8.19 -2.78 -6.05
N ARG A 44 -7.06 -2.09 -5.93
CA ARG A 44 -6.31 -2.01 -4.66
C ARG A 44 -7.11 -1.30 -3.58
N LEU A 45 -7.76 -0.18 -3.89
CA LEU A 45 -8.63 0.55 -2.97
C LEU A 45 -9.77 -0.34 -2.44
N LYS A 46 -10.44 -1.09 -3.33
CA LYS A 46 -11.47 -2.07 -2.96
C LYS A 46 -10.94 -3.18 -2.04
N ARG A 47 -9.73 -3.69 -2.32
CA ARG A 47 -9.07 -4.68 -1.43
C ARG A 47 -8.65 -4.08 -0.09
N GLY A 48 -8.44 -2.76 -0.02
CA GLY A 48 -8.15 -2.03 1.20
C GLY A 48 -6.67 -1.99 1.60
N TYR A 49 -5.77 -2.45 0.74
CA TYR A 49 -4.32 -2.36 0.96
C TYR A 49 -3.54 -2.41 -0.36
N VAL A 50 -2.25 -2.04 -0.31
CA VAL A 50 -1.26 -2.20 -1.39
C VAL A 50 0.08 -2.70 -0.87
N CYS A 51 0.78 -3.51 -1.65
CA CYS A 51 2.18 -3.82 -1.40
C CYS A 51 3.02 -2.84 -2.24
N TRP A 52 3.86 -2.05 -1.57
CA TRP A 52 4.77 -1.13 -2.21
C TRP A 52 6.21 -1.63 -2.07
N VAL A 53 6.92 -1.63 -3.19
CA VAL A 53 8.34 -1.96 -3.23
C VAL A 53 9.10 -0.67 -3.52
N ASN A 54 10.03 -0.32 -2.64
CA ASN A 54 10.91 0.81 -2.87
C ASN A 54 11.90 0.47 -3.99
N PRO A 55 12.01 1.25 -5.08
CA PRO A 55 12.92 0.96 -6.19
C PRO A 55 14.39 0.95 -5.76
N PHE A 56 14.76 1.68 -4.70
CA PHE A 56 16.11 1.72 -4.13
C PHE A 56 16.39 0.59 -3.13
N ASN A 57 15.34 -0.06 -2.61
CA ASN A 57 15.46 -1.18 -1.68
C ASN A 57 14.40 -2.24 -1.99
N ARG A 58 14.69 -3.05 -3.02
CA ARG A 58 13.73 -4.02 -3.57
C ARG A 58 13.49 -5.23 -2.68
N THR A 59 14.34 -5.45 -1.67
CA THR A 59 14.22 -6.58 -0.74
C THR A 59 13.22 -6.34 0.38
N ASN A 60 12.83 -5.08 0.62
CA ASN A 60 11.89 -4.73 1.68
C ASN A 60 10.59 -4.15 1.09
N ALA A 61 9.65 -5.05 0.82
CA ALA A 61 8.29 -4.68 0.42
C ALA A 61 7.48 -4.28 1.66
N GLN A 62 6.85 -3.11 1.61
CA GLN A 62 5.98 -2.62 2.67
C GLN A 62 4.51 -2.80 2.29
N THR A 63 3.72 -3.26 3.25
CA THR A 63 2.27 -3.34 3.12
C THR A 63 1.66 -2.04 3.64
N ILE A 64 0.89 -1.34 2.82
CA ILE A 64 0.21 -0.10 3.17
C ILE A 64 -1.30 -0.36 3.19
N SER A 65 -1.93 -0.08 4.32
CA SER A 65 -3.37 -0.11 4.48
C SER A 65 -4.01 1.15 3.91
N PHE A 66 -5.21 1.00 3.35
CA PHE A 66 -6.12 2.10 3.04
C PHE A 66 -7.26 2.24 4.05
N ARG A 67 -7.33 1.32 5.00
CA ARG A 67 -8.29 1.36 6.11
C ARG A 67 -7.71 2.27 7.19
N ASN A 68 -8.49 3.30 7.55
CA ASN A 68 -8.34 4.07 8.78
C ASN A 68 -9.19 3.44 9.87
#